data_AF-A0A2T2N5V2-F1
#
_entry.id   AF-A0A2T2N5V2-F1
#
_cell.length_a   1.000
_cell.length_b   1.000
_cell.length_c   1.000
_cell.angle_alpha   90.00
_cell.angle_beta   90.00
_cell.angle_gamma   90.00
#
_symmetry.space_group_name_H-M   'P 1'
#
loop_
_entity.id
_entity.type
_entity.pdbx_description
1 polymer ?
#
loop_
_entity_poly.entity_id
_entity_poly.type
_entity_poly.pdbx_seq_one_letter_code
_entity_poly.pdbx_strand_id
1 'polypeptide(L)'
;MLTVHKPITEVTSNDIVCNGGPNPTQKTNTVINVQAGSTATLTWRHTLTSGPNDVIDASHKGPVMAYLKKVSDAKTDSGVGSGWFKIHEDGFDGSKWGVDRLIANKGVQTITIPQCIAPGQYLLRGELIALHGASSSKGAQFYMECAQINIQGGSASKTPSSVSLPGAYSASDSGILYNLYNGQRSYKAPGPAVFKC
;
A
#
# COMPACT_ATOMS: atom_id res chain seq x y z
N MET A 1 15.19 -2.14 -0.24
CA MET A 1 14.78 -2.75 1.05
C MET A 1 15.49 -1.98 2.16
N LEU A 2 14.81 -1.62 3.26
CA LEU A 2 15.27 -0.64 4.26
C LEU A 2 15.94 -1.28 5.49
N THR A 3 17.03 -0.68 5.98
CA THR A 3 17.74 -1.10 7.21
C THR A 3 17.08 -0.57 8.50
N VAL A 4 16.17 0.41 8.37
CA VAL A 4 15.45 1.07 9.46
C VAL A 4 13.98 1.21 9.05
N HIS A 5 13.06 0.80 9.91
CA HIS A 5 11.62 0.71 9.62
C HIS A 5 10.84 1.77 10.41
N LYS A 6 11.12 3.06 10.19
CA LYS A 6 10.30 4.11 10.79
C LYS A 6 9.05 4.32 9.92
N PRO A 7 7.85 4.37 10.50
CA PRO A 7 6.67 4.72 9.73
C PRO A 7 6.77 6.16 9.22
N ILE A 8 6.19 6.41 8.06
CA ILE A 8 5.86 7.76 7.64
C ILE A 8 4.57 8.15 8.39
N THR A 9 4.49 9.37 8.91
CA THR A 9 3.30 9.88 9.64
C THR A 9 2.74 11.17 9.04
N GLU A 10 3.49 11.81 8.15
CA GLU A 10 3.11 13.06 7.48
C GLU A 10 2.56 12.76 6.08
N VAL A 11 1.23 12.77 5.95
CA VAL A 11 0.53 12.43 4.69
C VAL A 11 0.75 13.44 3.56
N THR A 12 1.25 14.63 3.89
CA THR A 12 1.62 15.67 2.91
C THR A 12 3.04 15.52 2.38
N SER A 13 3.89 14.67 2.99
CA SER A 13 5.25 14.45 2.51
C SER A 13 5.27 13.60 1.23
N ASN A 14 6.27 13.82 0.38
CA ASN A 14 6.58 12.92 -0.74
C ASN A 14 6.96 11.50 -0.28
N ASP A 15 7.41 11.34 0.97
CA ASP A 15 7.78 10.03 1.52
C ASP A 15 6.55 9.11 1.68
N ILE A 16 5.32 9.65 1.68
CA ILE A 16 4.09 8.84 1.73
C ILE A 16 3.90 7.96 0.49
N VAL A 17 4.62 8.26 -0.60
CA VAL A 17 4.42 7.64 -1.91
C VAL A 17 5.08 6.27 -1.96
N CYS A 18 6.40 6.22 -1.83
CA CYS A 18 7.20 4.99 -1.97
C CYS A 18 8.23 4.85 -0.84
N ASN A 19 7.90 5.37 0.36
CA ASN A 19 8.84 5.60 1.46
C ASN A 19 9.90 6.66 1.10
N GLY A 20 10.72 7.02 2.08
CA GLY A 20 11.77 8.01 1.89
C GLY A 20 12.33 8.51 3.22
N GLY A 21 12.83 9.74 3.24
CA GLY A 21 13.48 10.33 4.42
C GLY A 21 12.53 10.29 5.63
N PRO A 22 12.97 9.85 6.82
CA PRO A 22 14.36 9.59 7.23
C PRO A 22 14.88 8.18 6.93
N ASN A 23 14.09 7.31 6.29
CA ASN A 23 14.49 5.94 6.02
C ASN A 23 15.40 5.85 4.78
N PRO A 24 16.51 5.10 4.84
CA PRO A 24 17.38 4.90 3.68
C PRO A 24 16.72 3.95 2.68
N THR A 25 16.26 4.45 1.54
CA THR A 25 15.74 3.63 0.44
C THR A 25 16.84 3.17 -0.53
N GLN A 26 16.63 2.04 -1.19
CA GLN A 26 17.58 1.49 -2.17
C GLN A 26 16.90 1.32 -3.51
N LYS A 27 17.49 1.89 -4.56
CA LYS A 27 17.04 1.71 -5.94
C LYS A 27 17.31 0.29 -6.42
N THR A 28 16.48 -0.20 -7.32
CA THR A 28 16.69 -1.46 -8.04
C THR A 28 16.48 -1.25 -9.53
N ASN A 29 17.26 -1.93 -10.37
CA ASN A 29 17.06 -1.91 -11.82
C ASN A 29 16.12 -3.02 -12.31
N THR A 30 15.60 -3.83 -11.38
CA THR A 30 14.73 -4.98 -11.69
C THR A 30 13.31 -4.51 -11.97
N VAL A 31 12.75 -4.90 -13.10
CA VAL A 31 11.32 -4.73 -13.42
C VAL A 31 10.73 -6.12 -13.59
N ILE A 32 9.71 -6.44 -12.78
CA ILE A 32 9.11 -7.77 -12.71
C ILE A 32 7.99 -7.87 -13.75
N ASN A 33 8.06 -8.86 -14.64
CA ASN A 33 6.96 -9.11 -15.58
C ASN A 33 5.79 -9.80 -14.85
N VAL A 34 4.57 -9.29 -15.05
CA VAL A 34 3.34 -9.85 -14.47
C VAL A 34 2.25 -9.88 -15.53
N GLN A 35 1.45 -10.95 -15.57
CA GLN A 35 0.31 -11.02 -16.49
C GLN A 35 -0.89 -10.28 -15.91
N ALA A 36 -1.58 -9.49 -16.72
CA ALA A 36 -2.87 -8.92 -16.34
C ALA A 36 -3.87 -10.04 -16.04
N GLY A 37 -4.71 -9.87 -15.03
CA GLY A 37 -5.62 -10.90 -14.52
C GLY A 37 -4.96 -11.92 -13.58
N SER A 38 -3.64 -11.98 -13.52
CA SER A 38 -2.93 -12.90 -12.61
C SER A 38 -2.90 -12.39 -11.17
N THR A 39 -2.58 -13.31 -10.27
CA THR A 39 -2.34 -13.02 -8.86
C THR A 39 -0.87 -12.67 -8.63
N ALA A 40 -0.62 -11.53 -7.98
CA ALA A 40 0.68 -11.15 -7.45
C ALA A 40 0.66 -11.22 -5.91
N THR A 41 1.83 -11.45 -5.32
CA THR A 41 1.98 -11.50 -3.87
C THR A 41 2.99 -10.46 -3.39
N LEU A 42 2.59 -9.61 -2.46
CA LEU A 42 3.48 -8.72 -1.71
C LEU A 42 3.83 -9.40 -0.39
N THR A 43 5.11 -9.41 -0.04
CA THR A 43 5.61 -10.10 1.16
C THR A 43 6.07 -9.08 2.20
N TRP A 44 5.41 -9.09 3.35
CA TRP A 44 5.66 -8.22 4.49
C TRP A 44 6.47 -8.95 5.56
N ARG A 45 7.50 -8.29 6.07
CA ARG A 45 8.43 -8.79 7.08
C ARG A 45 8.80 -7.66 8.02
N HIS A 46 9.08 -7.99 9.28
CA HIS A 46 9.42 -6.98 10.27
C HIS A 46 10.76 -6.30 9.96
N THR A 47 11.71 -7.09 9.46
CA THR A 47 13.01 -6.62 8.97
C THR A 47 13.42 -7.37 7.70
N LEU A 48 14.50 -6.93 7.05
CA LEU A 48 15.03 -7.56 5.82
C LEU A 48 15.51 -8.99 6.01
N THR A 49 15.84 -9.37 7.24
CA THR A 49 16.31 -10.71 7.59
C THR A 49 15.24 -11.55 8.29
N SER A 50 14.04 -10.98 8.48
CA SER A 50 12.95 -11.64 9.19
C SER A 50 12.33 -12.75 8.34
N GLY A 51 11.95 -13.84 9.03
CA GLY A 51 11.24 -14.96 8.44
C GLY A 51 9.71 -14.77 8.41
N PRO A 52 8.96 -15.74 7.85
CA PRO A 52 7.50 -15.68 7.75
C PRO A 52 6.74 -15.61 9.09
N ASN A 53 7.40 -15.90 10.21
CA ASN A 53 6.82 -15.81 11.55
C ASN A 53 7.06 -14.44 12.21
N ASP A 54 7.79 -13.53 11.55
CA ASP A 54 8.08 -12.19 12.05
C ASP A 54 7.69 -11.15 10.99
N VAL A 55 6.42 -10.74 11.03
CA VAL A 55 5.76 -9.92 10.01
C VAL A 55 5.66 -8.46 10.47
N ILE A 56 4.93 -8.25 11.56
CA ILE A 56 4.70 -6.97 12.22
C ILE A 56 4.12 -7.26 13.60
N ASP A 57 4.31 -6.36 14.56
CA ASP A 57 3.73 -6.51 15.89
C ASP A 57 2.19 -6.53 15.84
N ALA A 58 1.58 -7.43 16.62
CA ALA A 58 0.13 -7.65 16.59
C ALA A 58 -0.70 -6.44 17.05
N SER A 59 -0.10 -5.46 17.74
CA SER A 59 -0.77 -4.20 18.10
C SER A 59 -1.06 -3.31 16.89
N HIS A 60 -0.38 -3.50 15.76
CA HIS A 60 -0.46 -2.65 14.58
C HIS A 60 -1.72 -2.88 13.73
N LYS A 61 -2.88 -2.93 14.39
CA LYS A 61 -4.19 -3.08 13.75
C LYS A 61 -4.42 -1.99 12.72
N GLY A 62 -4.98 -2.35 11.58
CA GLY A 62 -5.36 -1.43 10.52
C GLY A 62 -5.50 -2.10 9.15
N PRO A 63 -5.67 -1.32 8.07
CA PRO A 63 -5.85 -1.85 6.74
C PRO A 63 -4.54 -2.26 6.07
N VAL A 64 -4.67 -3.14 5.08
CA VAL A 64 -3.62 -3.48 4.11
C VAL A 64 -4.14 -3.22 2.70
N MET A 65 -3.43 -2.43 1.92
CA MET A 65 -3.88 -1.91 0.62
C MET A 65 -2.82 -2.10 -0.46
N ALA A 66 -3.24 -2.01 -1.72
CA ALA A 66 -2.30 -1.91 -2.83
C ALA A 66 -2.82 -0.96 -3.92
N TYR A 67 -1.88 -0.27 -4.56
CA TYR A 67 -2.14 0.71 -5.62
C TYR A 67 -1.24 0.47 -6.82
N LEU A 68 -1.71 0.85 -8.00
CA LEU A 68 -0.90 0.91 -9.22
C LEU A 68 -0.80 2.35 -9.73
N LYS A 69 0.33 2.70 -10.32
CA LYS A 69 0.54 3.92 -11.11
C LYS A 69 1.21 3.56 -12.43
N LYS A 70 0.58 3.88 -13.57
CA LYS A 70 1.20 3.73 -14.89
C LYS A 70 2.35 4.72 -15.01
N VAL A 71 3.50 4.25 -15.47
CA VAL A 71 4.70 5.08 -15.67
C VAL A 71 5.34 4.79 -17.03
N SER A 72 6.20 5.70 -17.50
CA SER A 72 7.02 5.49 -18.70
C SER A 72 8.21 4.57 -18.39
N ASP A 73 8.88 4.79 -17.28
CA ASP A 73 10.00 3.97 -16.77
C ASP A 73 9.90 3.77 -15.26
N ALA A 74 9.58 2.54 -14.85
CA ALA A 74 9.42 2.16 -13.45
C ALA A 74 10.73 2.15 -12.66
N LYS A 75 11.90 2.22 -13.32
CA LYS A 75 13.20 2.29 -12.63
C LYS A 75 13.54 3.68 -12.14
N THR A 76 12.93 4.71 -12.74
CA THR A 76 13.32 6.11 -12.55
C THR A 76 12.19 7.01 -12.08
N ASP A 77 10.92 6.67 -12.33
CA ASP A 77 9.77 7.42 -11.82
C ASP A 77 9.73 7.36 -10.29
N SER A 78 9.62 8.53 -9.64
CA SER A 78 9.57 8.63 -8.17
C SER A 78 8.23 8.20 -7.59
N GLY A 79 7.20 8.03 -8.43
CA GLY A 79 5.83 7.78 -8.01
C GLY A 79 5.07 9.03 -7.59
N VAL A 80 5.75 10.14 -7.26
CA VAL A 80 5.12 11.35 -6.71
C VAL A 80 4.11 11.95 -7.72
N GLY A 81 2.99 12.44 -7.21
CA GLY A 81 1.94 13.09 -7.98
C GLY A 81 0.79 12.16 -8.35
N SER A 82 0.06 12.52 -9.41
CA SER A 82 -1.15 11.84 -9.87
C SER A 82 -0.86 10.49 -10.55
N GLY A 83 -1.92 9.71 -10.78
CA GLY A 83 -1.85 8.45 -11.52
C GLY A 83 -2.04 7.20 -10.67
N TRP A 84 -2.17 7.33 -9.35
CA TRP A 84 -2.42 6.21 -8.45
C TRP A 84 -3.89 5.79 -8.46
N PHE A 85 -4.15 4.48 -8.54
CA PHE A 85 -5.48 3.91 -8.34
C PHE A 85 -5.40 2.66 -7.46
N LYS A 86 -6.37 2.50 -6.56
CA LYS A 86 -6.39 1.38 -5.61
C LYS A 86 -6.84 0.11 -6.30
N ILE A 87 -6.13 -1.00 -6.11
CA ILE A 87 -6.47 -2.32 -6.67
C ILE A 87 -6.78 -3.38 -5.61
N HIS A 88 -6.41 -3.11 -4.35
CA HIS A 88 -6.69 -3.99 -3.23
C HIS A 88 -6.92 -3.18 -1.95
N GLU A 89 -7.86 -3.63 -1.14
CA GLU A 89 -8.13 -3.10 0.19
C GLU A 89 -8.61 -4.24 1.09
N ASP A 90 -7.94 -4.41 2.22
CA ASP A 90 -8.38 -5.28 3.30
C ASP A 90 -8.40 -4.48 4.61
N GLY A 91 -9.61 -4.06 5.03
CA GLY A 91 -9.85 -3.18 6.18
C GLY A 91 -10.27 -3.95 7.45
N PHE A 92 -11.24 -3.42 8.20
CA PHE A 92 -11.86 -4.15 9.30
C PHE A 92 -13.09 -4.91 8.81
N ASP A 93 -13.19 -6.21 9.08
CA ASP A 93 -14.31 -7.06 8.62
C ASP A 93 -15.44 -7.21 9.66
N GLY A 94 -15.37 -6.47 10.76
CA GLY A 94 -16.26 -6.62 11.92
C GLY A 94 -15.68 -7.50 13.04
N SER A 95 -14.62 -8.26 12.76
CA SER A 95 -13.95 -9.13 13.73
C SER A 95 -12.43 -8.95 13.77
N LYS A 96 -11.79 -8.81 12.60
CA LYS A 96 -10.35 -8.79 12.41
C LYS A 96 -9.96 -7.67 11.46
N TRP A 97 -8.79 -7.10 11.69
CA TRP A 97 -8.16 -6.13 10.79
C TRP A 97 -7.42 -6.83 9.65
N GLY A 98 -7.17 -6.11 8.57
CA GLY A 98 -6.35 -6.62 7.46
C GLY A 98 -4.97 -7.06 7.93
N VAL A 99 -4.38 -6.33 8.89
CA VAL A 99 -3.12 -6.73 9.52
C VAL A 99 -3.22 -8.07 10.26
N ASP A 100 -4.34 -8.38 10.91
CA ASP A 100 -4.52 -9.68 11.57
C ASP A 100 -4.51 -10.82 10.55
N ARG A 101 -5.19 -10.63 9.42
CA ARG A 101 -5.21 -11.59 8.31
C ARG A 101 -3.84 -11.69 7.64
N LEU A 102 -3.11 -10.58 7.51
CA LEU A 102 -1.75 -10.55 6.98
C LEU A 102 -0.78 -11.36 7.85
N ILE A 103 -0.82 -11.16 9.17
CA ILE A 103 -0.01 -11.93 10.14
C ILE A 103 -0.36 -13.41 10.06
N ALA A 104 -1.66 -13.75 10.07
CA ALA A 104 -2.12 -15.14 9.96
C ALA A 104 -1.68 -15.79 8.64
N ASN A 105 -1.61 -15.01 7.56
CA ASN A 105 -1.11 -15.45 6.25
C ASN A 105 0.42 -15.28 6.10
N LYS A 106 1.17 -15.27 7.21
CA LYS A 106 2.64 -15.24 7.20
C LYS A 106 3.23 -14.07 6.40
N GLY A 107 2.57 -12.92 6.46
CA GLY A 107 2.97 -11.69 5.77
C GLY A 107 2.71 -11.69 4.27
N VAL A 108 1.95 -12.65 3.74
CA VAL A 108 1.64 -12.71 2.31
C VAL A 108 0.35 -11.92 2.04
N GLN A 109 0.46 -10.78 1.37
CA GLN A 109 -0.66 -10.03 0.82
C GLN A 109 -0.88 -10.46 -0.63
N THR A 110 -2.05 -11.01 -0.92
CA THR A 110 -2.41 -11.50 -2.26
C THR A 110 -3.24 -10.44 -2.99
N ILE A 111 -2.83 -10.05 -4.19
CA ILE A 111 -3.52 -9.04 -5.00
C ILE A 111 -3.77 -9.57 -6.41
N THR A 112 -4.89 -9.17 -7.02
CA THR A 112 -5.18 -9.47 -8.42
C THR A 112 -4.79 -8.27 -9.27
N ILE A 113 -3.99 -8.48 -10.31
CA ILE A 113 -3.69 -7.43 -11.28
C ILE A 113 -4.89 -7.29 -12.21
N PRO A 114 -5.53 -6.11 -12.33
CA PRO A 114 -6.71 -5.96 -13.18
C PRO A 114 -6.40 -6.33 -14.64
N GLN A 115 -7.24 -7.16 -15.26
CA GLN A 115 -7.05 -7.56 -16.67
C GLN A 115 -7.35 -6.44 -17.69
N CYS A 116 -8.18 -5.48 -17.29
CA CYS A 116 -8.75 -4.46 -18.17
C CYS A 116 -7.92 -3.17 -18.30
N ILE A 117 -6.79 -3.06 -17.60
CA ILE A 117 -5.91 -1.90 -17.68
C ILE A 117 -4.93 -2.02 -18.86
N ALA A 118 -4.30 -0.92 -19.23
CA ALA A 118 -3.30 -0.92 -20.29
C ALA A 118 -2.06 -1.77 -19.91
N PRO A 119 -1.41 -2.42 -20.89
CA PRO A 119 -0.12 -3.07 -20.65
C PRO A 119 1.01 -2.03 -20.48
N GLY A 120 2.18 -2.50 -20.04
CA GLY A 120 3.41 -1.72 -19.91
C GLY A 120 3.84 -1.54 -18.46
N GLN A 121 4.74 -0.57 -18.22
CA GLN A 121 5.35 -0.39 -16.90
C GLN A 121 4.44 0.34 -15.90
N TYR A 122 4.49 -0.13 -14.66
CA TYR A 122 3.77 0.41 -13.50
C TYR A 122 4.65 0.39 -12.25
N LEU A 123 4.38 1.31 -11.33
CA LEU A 123 4.74 1.15 -9.93
C LEU A 123 3.59 0.48 -9.19
N LEU A 124 3.92 -0.53 -8.37
CA LEU A 124 2.99 -1.22 -7.47
C LEU A 124 3.34 -0.86 -6.03
N ARG A 125 2.46 -0.10 -5.39
CA ARG A 125 2.62 0.34 -4.00
C ARG A 125 1.84 -0.57 -3.07
N GLY A 126 2.52 -1.35 -2.24
CA GLY A 126 1.92 -2.03 -1.10
C GLY A 126 1.89 -1.10 0.10
N GLU A 127 0.80 -1.09 0.86
CA GLU A 127 0.69 -0.25 2.06
C GLU A 127 -0.01 -0.97 3.22
N LEU A 128 0.49 -0.73 4.42
CA LEU A 128 -0.14 -1.04 5.69
C LEU A 128 -0.22 0.25 6.51
N ILE A 129 -1.37 0.49 7.16
CA ILE A 129 -1.53 1.61 8.09
C ILE A 129 -1.78 1.04 9.48
N ALA A 130 -0.91 1.33 10.45
CA ALA A 130 -1.11 0.94 11.85
C ALA A 130 -1.80 2.07 12.62
N LEU A 131 -2.89 1.72 13.32
CA LEU A 131 -3.82 2.68 13.92
C LEU A 131 -3.74 2.72 15.46
N HIS A 132 -2.81 1.99 16.08
CA HIS A 132 -2.71 1.91 17.55
C HIS A 132 -2.42 3.26 18.22
N GLY A 133 -1.79 4.21 17.50
CA GLY A 133 -1.56 5.58 17.94
C GLY A 133 -2.45 6.62 17.27
N ALA A 134 -3.41 6.22 16.42
CA ALA A 134 -4.14 7.09 15.51
C ALA A 134 -5.23 7.95 16.16
N SER A 135 -5.38 7.95 17.49
CA SER A 135 -6.33 8.81 18.20
C SER A 135 -5.97 10.29 18.17
N SER A 136 -4.77 10.64 17.69
CA SER A 136 -4.30 12.01 17.50
C SER A 136 -3.66 12.19 16.13
N SER A 137 -3.60 13.44 15.66
CA SER A 137 -2.94 13.79 14.40
C SER A 137 -1.49 13.28 14.37
N LYS A 138 -1.05 12.79 13.20
CA LYS A 138 0.24 12.13 12.96
C LYS A 138 0.49 10.87 13.81
N GLY A 139 -0.54 10.34 14.45
CA GLY A 139 -0.46 9.11 15.22
C GLY A 139 -0.64 7.83 14.38
N ALA A 140 -1.32 7.92 13.24
CA ALA A 140 -1.36 6.84 12.26
C ALA A 140 0.03 6.63 11.64
N GLN A 141 0.43 5.37 11.53
CA GLN A 141 1.74 4.97 11.06
C GLN A 141 1.61 4.28 9.70
N PHE A 142 2.20 4.87 8.67
CA PHE A 142 2.10 4.39 7.30
C PHE A 142 3.39 3.66 6.92
N TYR A 143 3.25 2.41 6.48
CA TYR A 143 4.32 1.57 5.97
C TYR A 143 4.01 1.25 4.52
N MET A 144 4.87 1.68 3.60
CA MET A 144 4.68 1.42 2.18
C MET A 144 6.01 1.27 1.45
N GLU A 145 6.00 0.44 0.41
CA GLU A 145 7.09 0.31 -0.54
C GLU A 145 6.53 0.15 -1.96
N CYS A 146 7.34 0.52 -2.95
CA CYS A 146 7.00 0.40 -4.36
C CYS A 146 7.82 -0.68 -5.05
N ALA A 147 7.13 -1.60 -5.71
CA ALA A 147 7.70 -2.55 -6.65
C ALA A 147 7.61 -2.01 -8.08
N GLN A 148 8.58 -2.37 -8.91
CA GLN A 148 8.64 -2.00 -10.32
C GLN A 148 8.14 -3.18 -11.14
N ILE A 149 7.04 -3.01 -11.87
CA ILE A 149 6.43 -4.11 -12.64
C ILE A 149 6.18 -3.72 -14.09
N ASN A 150 6.14 -4.71 -14.96
CA ASN A 150 5.72 -4.59 -16.35
C ASN A 150 4.55 -5.53 -16.58
N ILE A 151 3.36 -4.94 -16.77
CA ILE A 151 2.12 -5.66 -16.97
C ILE A 151 1.99 -6.07 -18.43
N GLN A 152 1.82 -7.36 -18.67
CA GLN A 152 1.63 -7.95 -19.99
C GLN A 152 0.17 -8.39 -20.17
N GLY A 153 -0.33 -8.43 -21.41
CA GLY A 153 -1.65 -8.97 -21.72
C GLY A 153 -2.86 -8.15 -21.24
N GLY A 154 -2.66 -6.92 -20.76
CA GLY A 154 -3.76 -6.02 -20.39
C GLY A 154 -4.58 -5.59 -21.62
N SER A 155 -5.90 -5.64 -21.54
CA SER A 155 -6.79 -5.35 -22.68
C SER A 155 -6.95 -3.86 -22.98
N ALA A 156 -6.54 -2.97 -22.06
CA ALA A 156 -6.78 -1.54 -22.13
C ALA A 156 -8.26 -1.14 -22.29
N SER A 157 -9.21 -2.00 -21.91
CA SER A 157 -10.64 -1.73 -22.06
C SER A 157 -11.22 -0.77 -21.03
N LYS A 158 -10.47 -0.44 -19.96
CA LYS A 158 -10.85 0.55 -18.94
C LYS A 158 -9.64 1.39 -18.51
N THR A 159 -9.89 2.69 -18.30
CA THR A 159 -8.93 3.64 -17.72
C THR A 159 -9.38 3.97 -16.29
N PRO A 160 -8.59 3.61 -15.25
CA PRO A 160 -8.92 3.96 -13.88
C PRO A 160 -8.93 5.48 -13.65
N SER A 161 -9.90 5.97 -12.87
CA SER A 161 -9.76 7.28 -12.23
C SER A 161 -8.58 7.24 -11.26
N SER A 162 -7.77 8.29 -11.23
CA SER A 162 -6.58 8.35 -10.38
C SER A 162 -6.65 9.46 -9.33
N VAL A 163 -5.81 9.29 -8.30
CA VAL A 163 -5.56 10.27 -7.25
C VAL A 163 -4.06 10.59 -7.20
N SER A 164 -3.71 11.65 -6.48
CA SER A 164 -2.31 12.03 -6.24
C SER A 164 -1.81 11.52 -4.89
N LEU A 165 -0.56 11.06 -4.84
CA LEU A 165 0.16 10.88 -3.59
C LEU A 165 1.43 11.77 -3.63
N PRO A 166 1.64 12.66 -2.65
CA PRO A 166 0.69 13.08 -1.61
C PRO A 166 -0.58 13.75 -2.20
N GLY A 167 -1.66 13.81 -1.41
CA GLY A 167 -2.91 14.48 -1.77
C GLY A 167 -4.20 13.65 -1.61
N ALA A 168 -4.12 12.32 -1.78
CA ALA A 168 -5.27 11.43 -1.62
C ALA A 168 -5.65 11.19 -0.15
N TYR A 169 -4.74 11.50 0.77
CA TYR A 169 -4.89 11.31 2.21
C TYR A 169 -4.92 12.66 2.90
N SER A 170 -5.86 12.83 3.83
CA SER A 170 -5.91 13.94 4.77
C SER A 170 -5.63 13.44 6.19
N ALA A 171 -4.93 14.25 6.99
CA ALA A 171 -4.74 13.96 8.41
C ALA A 171 -6.07 13.88 9.19
N SER A 172 -7.15 14.44 8.64
CA SER A 172 -8.50 14.38 9.20
C SER A 172 -9.40 13.26 8.64
N ASP A 173 -8.91 12.43 7.71
CA ASP A 173 -9.69 11.31 7.20
C ASP A 173 -10.06 10.37 8.35
N SER A 174 -11.31 9.93 8.42
CA SER A 174 -11.80 9.04 9.49
C SER A 174 -11.08 7.69 9.57
N GLY A 175 -10.35 7.31 8.52
CA GLY A 175 -9.49 6.11 8.50
C GLY A 175 -8.05 6.35 8.93
N ILE A 176 -7.67 7.61 9.19
CA ILE A 176 -6.33 8.09 9.57
C ILE A 176 -6.35 8.71 10.97
N LEU A 177 -7.30 9.58 11.27
CA LEU A 177 -7.60 10.01 12.64
C LEU A 177 -8.67 9.09 13.21
N TYR A 178 -8.24 8.04 13.88
CA TYR A 178 -9.07 6.91 14.28
C TYR A 178 -8.71 6.42 15.69
N ASN A 179 -9.70 6.35 16.59
CA ASN A 179 -9.48 5.78 17.91
C ASN A 179 -9.85 4.30 17.92
N LEU A 180 -8.84 3.43 17.80
CA LEU A 180 -8.98 1.98 17.80
C LEU A 180 -9.65 1.41 19.07
N TYR A 181 -9.60 2.14 20.19
CA TYR A 181 -10.02 1.64 21.51
C TYR A 181 -11.39 2.14 21.95
N ASN A 182 -12.07 2.97 21.15
CA ASN A 182 -13.38 3.53 21.51
C ASN A 182 -14.58 2.58 21.26
N GLY A 183 -14.33 1.35 20.80
CA GLY A 183 -15.36 0.37 20.50
C GLY A 183 -16.09 0.58 19.17
N GLN A 184 -15.61 1.47 18.28
CA GLN A 184 -16.15 1.61 16.92
C GLN A 184 -16.02 0.31 16.15
N ARG A 185 -17.13 -0.11 15.53
CA ARG A 185 -17.21 -1.35 14.73
C ARG A 185 -17.16 -1.12 13.22
N SER A 186 -17.11 0.15 12.78
CA SER A 186 -17.04 0.54 11.38
C SER A 186 -15.71 1.23 11.09
N TYR A 187 -15.03 0.81 10.03
CA TYR A 187 -13.81 1.43 9.54
C TYR A 187 -13.95 1.71 8.04
N LYS A 188 -13.50 2.89 7.61
CA LYS A 188 -13.36 3.25 6.20
C LYS A 188 -11.90 3.51 5.92
N ALA A 189 -11.28 2.69 5.07
CA ALA A 189 -9.90 2.92 4.68
C ALA A 189 -9.77 4.25 3.89
N PRO A 190 -8.62 4.95 4.02
CA PRO A 190 -8.42 6.22 3.32
C PRO A 190 -8.19 6.00 1.82
N GLY A 191 -8.28 7.09 1.04
CA GLY A 191 -8.07 7.07 -0.41
C GLY A 191 -9.31 6.66 -1.24
N PRO A 192 -9.13 6.44 -2.55
CA PRO A 192 -10.23 6.13 -3.47
C PRO A 192 -10.78 4.71 -3.25
N ALA A 193 -11.95 4.44 -3.82
CA ALA A 193 -12.49 3.08 -3.88
C ALA A 193 -11.57 2.15 -4.71
N VAL A 194 -11.65 0.84 -4.43
CA VAL A 194 -10.95 -0.18 -5.22
C VAL A 194 -11.47 -0.18 -6.67
N PHE A 195 -10.55 0.00 -7.62
CA PHE A 195 -10.83 -0.12 -9.05
C PHE A 195 -11.22 -1.54 -9.41
N LYS A 196 -12.22 -1.68 -10.29
CA LYS A 196 -12.70 -2.97 -10.78
C LYS A 196 -12.83 -2.97 -12.30
N CYS A 197 -12.38 -4.05 -12.91
CA CYS A 197 -12.96 -4.52 -14.15
C CYS A 197 -14.41 -4.94 -13.86
#